data_AF-X1ESI3-F1
#
_entry.id   AF-X1ESI3-F1
#
_cell.length_a   1.000
_cell.length_b   1.000
_cell.length_c   1.000
_cell.angle_alpha   90.00
_cell.angle_beta   90.00
_cell.angle_gamma   90.00
#
_symmetry.space_group_name_H-M   'P 1'
#
loop_
_entity.id
_entity.type
_entity.pdbx_description
1 polymer ?
#
loop_
_entity_poly.entity_id
_entity_poly.type
_entity_poly.pdbx_seq_one_letter_code
_entity_poly.pdbx_strand_id
1 'polypeptide(L)'
;MDLEKYRKQAEDFISEADKEYYLHFSGQKDEYNLTEIYEKHKDLFTKKAIEEIKNLGEGISGEDKKRLDYLFHFCTKEYIGQQIKEIKQEIAQDESKAMITIDDEEVSFRKSRVIISNETEQEKRAEIESKRIEKIKKFNTKYKEKWNKFHSLSKELGYNNYAQLCSKLMNVDFNKLSELMQNFLNKTNELYKNAMDKQLIEKIGLTLEQTKYYDIWYFSRGKDYDYLFPKEELINSFGKTCYKLGIDLESQKKY
;
A
#
# COMPACT_ATOMS: atom_id res chain seq x y z
N MET A 1 -24.81 15.98 -11.02
CA MET A 1 -24.16 16.21 -9.71
C MET A 1 -23.54 17.59 -9.65
N ASP A 2 -23.47 18.17 -8.44
CA ASP A 2 -22.64 19.34 -8.13
C ASP A 2 -21.19 18.89 -7.87
N LEU A 3 -20.28 19.22 -8.80
CA LEU A 3 -18.88 18.76 -8.75
C LEU A 3 -18.06 19.41 -7.64
N GLU A 4 -18.29 20.69 -7.33
CA GLU A 4 -17.53 21.38 -6.29
C GLU A 4 -17.91 20.83 -4.92
N LYS A 5 -19.21 20.62 -4.69
CA LYS A 5 -19.68 19.95 -3.47
C LYS A 5 -19.13 18.52 -3.37
N TYR A 6 -19.15 17.75 -4.46
CA TYR A 6 -18.60 16.40 -4.49
C TYR A 6 -17.11 16.38 -4.13
N ARG A 7 -16.31 17.27 -4.74
CA ARG A 7 -14.87 17.39 -4.47
C ARG A 7 -14.59 17.68 -3.01
N LYS A 8 -15.29 18.65 -2.42
CA LYS A 8 -15.15 18.98 -1.00
C LYS A 8 -15.47 17.80 -0.09
N GLN A 9 -16.57 17.10 -0.35
CA GLN A 9 -16.94 15.93 0.45
C GLN A 9 -15.96 14.75 0.26
N ALA A 10 -15.35 14.63 -0.93
CA ALA A 10 -14.30 13.65 -1.20
C ALA A 10 -13.00 13.99 -0.44
N GLU A 11 -12.63 15.27 -0.36
CA GLU A 11 -11.50 15.74 0.45
C GLU A 11 -11.72 15.46 1.95
N ASP A 12 -12.93 15.71 2.46
CA ASP A 12 -13.30 15.37 3.83
C ASP A 12 -13.17 13.86 4.09
N PHE A 13 -13.67 13.03 3.17
CA PHE A 13 -13.52 11.56 3.25
C PHE A 13 -12.06 11.13 3.28
N ILE A 14 -11.23 11.64 2.36
CA ILE A 14 -9.80 11.30 2.29
C ILE A 14 -9.11 11.68 3.60
N SER A 15 -9.38 12.89 4.11
CA SER A 15 -8.80 13.38 5.35
C SER A 15 -9.14 12.49 6.54
N GLU A 16 -10.40 12.06 6.66
CA GLU A 16 -10.85 11.17 7.72
C GLU A 16 -10.26 9.76 7.57
N ALA A 17 -10.27 9.20 6.36
CA ALA A 17 -9.74 7.87 6.08
C ALA A 17 -8.22 7.78 6.30
N ASP A 18 -7.47 8.79 5.86
CA ASP A 18 -6.01 8.85 6.03
C ASP A 18 -5.63 9.06 7.50
N LYS A 19 -6.38 9.89 8.23
CA LYS A 19 -6.19 10.06 9.68
C LYS A 19 -6.44 8.76 10.44
N GLU A 20 -7.53 8.06 10.12
CA GLU A 20 -7.86 6.76 10.73
C GLU A 20 -6.79 5.71 10.42
N TYR A 21 -6.34 5.65 9.16
CA TYR A 21 -5.22 4.81 8.74
C TYR A 21 -3.95 5.12 9.56
N TYR A 22 -3.57 6.40 9.65
CA TYR A 22 -2.39 6.81 10.40
C TYR A 22 -2.47 6.42 11.87
N LEU A 23 -3.56 6.73 12.56
CA LEU A 23 -3.72 6.44 13.98
C LEU A 23 -3.64 4.93 14.25
N HIS A 24 -4.28 4.11 13.42
CA HIS A 24 -4.25 2.67 13.58
C HIS A 24 -2.88 2.05 13.27
N PHE A 25 -2.28 2.37 12.13
CA PHE A 25 -1.02 1.75 11.70
C PHE A 25 0.21 2.33 12.40
N SER A 26 0.10 3.49 13.05
CA SER A 26 1.12 4.00 13.98
C SER A 26 1.01 3.44 15.41
N GLY A 27 -0.04 2.66 15.71
CA GLY A 27 -0.28 2.10 17.04
C GLY A 27 -0.83 3.11 18.06
N GLN A 28 -1.35 4.25 17.61
CA GLN A 28 -2.01 5.24 18.46
C GLN A 28 -3.50 4.92 18.69
N LYS A 29 -4.06 3.98 17.91
CA LYS A 29 -5.42 3.51 18.04
C LYS A 29 -5.49 2.01 17.76
N ASP A 30 -6.02 1.23 18.69
CA ASP A 30 -6.12 -0.22 18.54
C ASP A 30 -7.18 -0.64 17.51
N GLU A 31 -8.30 0.09 17.49
CA GLU A 31 -9.40 -0.15 16.57
C GLU A 31 -9.20 0.57 15.25
N TYR A 32 -9.66 -0.06 14.16
CA TYR A 32 -9.70 0.53 12.83
C TYR A 32 -11.16 0.66 12.39
N ASN A 33 -11.71 1.87 12.38
CA ASN A 33 -13.12 2.18 12.21
C ASN A 33 -13.42 2.64 10.77
N LEU A 34 -12.84 1.94 9.80
CA LEU A 34 -13.00 2.27 8.39
C LEU A 34 -14.48 2.22 7.94
N THR A 35 -15.26 1.30 8.49
CA THR A 35 -16.67 1.12 8.13
C THR A 35 -17.50 2.37 8.43
N GLU A 36 -17.30 2.99 9.59
CA GLU A 36 -18.03 4.19 10.02
C GLU A 36 -17.78 5.37 9.08
N ILE A 37 -16.52 5.55 8.64
CA ILE A 37 -16.13 6.61 7.72
C ILE A 37 -16.82 6.42 6.36
N TYR A 38 -16.81 5.20 5.80
CA TYR A 38 -17.51 4.94 4.55
C TYR A 38 -19.03 5.08 4.69
N GLU A 39 -19.64 4.72 5.82
CA GLU A 39 -21.08 4.91 6.03
C GLU A 39 -21.48 6.39 6.11
N LYS A 40 -20.64 7.22 6.75
CA LYS A 40 -20.82 8.67 6.78
C LYS A 40 -20.77 9.30 5.38
N HIS A 41 -19.92 8.77 4.49
CA HIS A 41 -19.71 9.28 3.13
C HIS A 41 -20.36 8.42 2.04
N LYS A 42 -21.29 7.53 2.38
CA LYS A 42 -21.80 6.48 1.49
C LYS A 42 -22.46 6.98 0.20
N ASP A 43 -22.97 8.20 0.22
CA ASP A 43 -23.64 8.82 -0.93
C ASP A 43 -22.65 9.25 -2.03
N LEU A 44 -21.36 9.40 -1.68
CA LEU A 44 -20.30 9.76 -2.65
C LEU A 44 -19.94 8.61 -3.58
N PHE A 45 -20.05 7.37 -3.12
CA PHE A 45 -19.57 6.22 -3.87
C PHE A 45 -20.73 5.32 -4.27
N THR A 46 -21.48 5.80 -5.26
CA THR A 46 -22.61 5.08 -5.86
C THR A 46 -22.35 4.82 -7.34
N LYS A 47 -22.99 3.79 -7.92
CA LYS A 47 -22.93 3.54 -9.37
C LYS A 47 -23.37 4.77 -10.17
N LYS A 48 -24.39 5.48 -9.67
CA LYS A 48 -24.88 6.74 -10.24
C LYS A 48 -23.80 7.82 -10.26
N ALA A 49 -23.07 8.02 -9.16
CA ALA A 49 -21.97 8.99 -9.12
C ALA A 49 -20.87 8.66 -10.15
N ILE A 50 -20.50 7.38 -10.28
CA ILE A 50 -19.54 6.92 -11.29
C ILE A 50 -20.01 7.27 -12.70
N GLU A 51 -21.28 6.96 -13.02
CA GLU A 51 -21.88 7.27 -14.33
C GLU A 51 -21.94 8.77 -14.61
N GLU A 52 -22.35 9.58 -13.63
CA GLU A 52 -22.40 11.03 -13.77
C GLU A 52 -21.02 11.65 -14.02
N ILE A 53 -19.97 11.23 -13.27
CA ILE A 53 -18.60 11.70 -13.51
C ILE A 53 -18.09 11.28 -14.89
N LYS A 54 -18.38 10.03 -15.29
CA LYS A 54 -18.00 9.51 -16.61
C LYS A 54 -18.62 10.35 -17.73
N ASN A 55 -19.92 10.63 -17.64
CA ASN A 55 -20.67 11.40 -18.65
C ASN A 55 -20.19 12.86 -18.71
N LEU A 56 -19.87 13.46 -17.56
CA LEU A 56 -19.28 14.81 -17.52
C LEU A 56 -17.94 14.90 -18.25
N GLY A 57 -17.22 13.79 -18.34
CA GLY A 57 -15.95 13.69 -19.07
C GLY A 57 -16.09 13.43 -20.58
N GLU A 58 -17.31 13.26 -21.11
CA GLU A 58 -17.54 13.09 -22.55
C GLU A 58 -17.43 14.43 -23.28
N GLY A 59 -16.69 14.46 -24.39
CA GLY A 59 -16.47 15.69 -25.17
C GLY A 59 -15.53 16.72 -24.53
N ILE A 60 -15.07 16.50 -23.30
CA ILE A 60 -14.05 17.33 -22.64
C ILE A 60 -12.64 16.86 -23.05
N SER A 61 -11.72 17.82 -23.21
CA SER A 61 -10.32 17.55 -23.56
C SER A 61 -9.35 18.37 -22.67
N GLY A 62 -8.05 18.07 -22.77
CA GLY A 62 -7.02 18.79 -22.03
C GLY A 62 -7.02 18.53 -20.52
N GLU A 63 -6.67 19.56 -19.75
CA GLU A 63 -6.49 19.45 -18.30
C GLU A 63 -7.79 19.12 -17.56
N ASP A 64 -8.92 19.67 -18.00
CA ASP A 64 -10.21 19.38 -17.36
C ASP A 64 -10.64 17.93 -17.56
N LYS A 65 -10.31 17.33 -18.71
CA LYS A 65 -10.51 15.90 -18.95
C LYS A 65 -9.68 15.07 -17.98
N LYS A 66 -8.41 15.43 -17.80
CA LYS A 66 -7.50 14.75 -16.87
C LYS A 66 -8.00 14.81 -15.42
N ARG A 67 -8.51 15.96 -14.98
CA ARG A 67 -9.12 16.13 -13.65
C ARG A 67 -10.35 15.24 -13.47
N LEU A 68 -11.21 15.17 -14.47
CA LEU A 68 -12.38 14.28 -14.45
C LEU A 68 -11.99 12.81 -14.47
N ASP A 69 -10.94 12.42 -15.19
CA ASP A 69 -10.43 11.05 -15.19
C ASP A 69 -9.86 10.65 -13.82
N TYR A 70 -9.18 11.56 -13.10
CA TYR A 70 -8.78 11.32 -11.71
C TYR A 70 -9.98 11.19 -10.78
N LEU A 71 -11.01 12.02 -10.94
CA LEU A 71 -12.21 11.93 -10.13
C LEU A 71 -12.99 10.63 -10.41
N PHE A 72 -13.04 10.21 -11.68
CA PHE A 72 -13.62 8.94 -12.09
C PHE A 72 -12.85 7.75 -11.50
N HIS A 73 -11.52 7.80 -11.55
CA HIS A 73 -10.64 6.82 -10.90
C HIS A 73 -10.97 6.73 -9.41
N PHE A 74 -10.94 7.86 -8.71
CA PHE A 74 -11.21 7.95 -7.28
C PHE A 74 -12.58 7.40 -6.92
N CYS A 75 -13.66 7.90 -7.55
CA CYS A 75 -15.01 7.46 -7.27
C CYS A 75 -15.20 5.96 -7.52
N THR A 76 -14.63 5.42 -8.59
CA THR A 76 -14.75 3.98 -8.91
C THR A 76 -13.99 3.11 -7.91
N LYS A 77 -12.77 3.53 -7.55
CA LYS A 77 -11.96 2.84 -6.54
C LYS A 77 -12.65 2.84 -5.19
N GLU A 78 -13.17 3.98 -4.75
CA GLU A 78 -13.81 4.11 -3.44
C GLU A 78 -15.21 3.50 -3.40
N TYR A 79 -15.92 3.41 -4.54
CA TYR A 79 -17.12 2.57 -4.64
C TYR A 79 -16.81 1.12 -4.31
N ILE A 80 -15.75 0.55 -4.90
CA ILE A 80 -15.32 -0.81 -4.54
C ILE A 80 -14.88 -0.85 -3.08
N GLY A 81 -14.15 0.16 -2.61
CA GLY A 81 -13.76 0.35 -1.22
C GLY A 81 -14.92 0.22 -0.24
N GLN A 82 -16.03 0.92 -0.52
CA GLN A 82 -17.24 0.89 0.29
C GLN A 82 -17.89 -0.49 0.37
N GLN A 83 -17.82 -1.30 -0.70
CA GLN A 83 -18.39 -2.65 -0.73
C GLN A 83 -17.53 -3.69 0.02
N ILE A 84 -16.26 -3.37 0.27
CA ILE A 84 -15.29 -4.26 0.93
C ILE A 84 -14.77 -3.71 2.26
N LYS A 85 -15.35 -2.60 2.75
CA LYS A 85 -14.89 -1.88 3.95
C LYS A 85 -14.80 -2.77 5.18
N GLU A 86 -15.81 -3.61 5.41
CA GLU A 86 -15.86 -4.55 6.54
C GLU A 86 -14.73 -5.58 6.44
N ILE A 87 -14.52 -6.17 5.26
CA ILE A 87 -13.43 -7.14 5.04
C ILE A 87 -12.06 -6.47 5.25
N LYS A 88 -11.87 -5.24 4.75
CA LYS A 88 -10.64 -4.47 4.98
C LYS A 88 -10.42 -4.21 6.47
N GLN A 89 -11.48 -3.84 7.19
CA GLN A 89 -11.44 -3.58 8.61
C GLN A 89 -11.08 -4.84 9.41
N GLU A 90 -11.75 -5.96 9.14
CA GLU A 90 -11.46 -7.25 9.77
C GLU A 90 -10.00 -7.68 9.53
N ILE A 91 -9.49 -7.59 8.29
CA ILE A 91 -8.08 -7.91 7.98
C ILE A 91 -7.15 -7.06 8.84
N ALA A 92 -7.36 -5.75 8.90
CA ALA A 92 -6.50 -4.86 9.68
C ALA A 92 -6.53 -5.17 11.18
N GLN A 93 -7.72 -5.50 11.71
CA GLN A 93 -7.90 -5.89 13.11
C GLN A 93 -7.25 -7.23 13.43
N ASP A 94 -7.42 -8.24 12.57
CA ASP A 94 -6.80 -9.55 12.70
C ASP A 94 -5.27 -9.44 12.68
N GLU A 95 -4.72 -8.65 11.75
CA GLU A 95 -3.28 -8.41 11.66
C GLU A 95 -2.73 -7.64 12.87
N SER A 96 -3.50 -6.68 13.40
CA SER A 96 -3.12 -5.89 14.58
C SER A 96 -3.04 -6.76 15.85
N LYS A 97 -4.02 -7.65 16.03
CA LYS A 97 -4.12 -8.55 17.19
C LYS A 97 -3.23 -9.80 17.07
N ALA A 98 -2.70 -10.08 15.89
CA ALA A 98 -1.90 -11.26 15.67
C ALA A 98 -0.56 -11.18 16.42
N MET A 99 -0.30 -12.21 17.23
CA MET A 99 0.97 -12.43 17.92
C MET A 99 1.68 -13.65 17.34
N ILE A 100 3.01 -13.68 17.44
CA ILE A 100 3.84 -14.86 17.20
C ILE A 100 4.84 -15.02 18.35
N THR A 101 5.22 -16.25 18.66
CA THR A 101 6.20 -16.55 19.71
C THR A 101 7.61 -16.64 19.11
N ILE A 102 8.58 -15.87 19.59
CA ILE A 102 10.00 -15.93 19.19
C ILE A 102 10.83 -16.04 20.47
N ASP A 103 11.73 -17.04 20.55
CA ASP A 103 12.55 -17.27 21.76
C ASP A 103 11.73 -17.24 23.06
N ASP A 104 10.59 -17.95 23.08
CA ASP A 104 9.60 -18.02 24.17
C ASP A 104 8.90 -16.70 24.55
N GLU A 105 9.11 -15.62 23.80
CA GLU A 105 8.42 -14.34 23.98
C GLU A 105 7.31 -14.14 22.93
N GLU A 106 6.13 -13.69 23.40
CA GLU A 106 5.04 -13.27 22.52
C GLU A 106 5.31 -11.87 21.95
N VAL A 107 5.45 -11.76 20.63
CA VAL A 107 5.65 -10.50 19.92
C VAL A 107 4.55 -10.26 18.90
N SER A 108 4.18 -9.00 18.66
CA SER A 108 3.19 -8.70 17.63
C SER A 108 3.70 -9.08 16.24
N PHE A 109 2.77 -9.53 15.39
CA PHE A 109 3.06 -9.92 14.01
C PHE A 109 3.68 -8.76 13.20
N ARG A 110 3.32 -7.52 13.51
CA ARG A 110 3.93 -6.34 12.89
C ARG A 110 5.38 -6.15 13.37
N LYS A 111 5.62 -6.26 14.68
CA LYS A 111 6.97 -6.11 15.27
C LYS A 111 7.92 -7.21 14.82
N SER A 112 7.44 -8.42 14.55
CA SER A 112 8.32 -9.52 14.10
C SER A 112 9.03 -9.24 12.78
N ARG A 113 8.51 -8.33 11.92
CA ARG A 113 9.23 -7.87 10.73
C ARG A 113 10.48 -7.04 11.08
N VAL A 114 10.43 -6.28 12.18
CA VAL A 114 11.61 -5.54 12.67
C VAL A 114 12.62 -6.51 13.26
N ILE A 115 12.15 -7.52 13.99
CA ILE A 115 13.02 -8.55 14.59
C ILE A 115 13.77 -9.32 13.50
N ILE A 116 13.07 -9.87 12.49
CA ILE A 116 13.71 -10.61 11.39
C ILE A 116 14.69 -9.75 10.59
N SER A 117 14.42 -8.45 10.44
CA SER A 117 15.33 -7.52 9.75
C SER A 117 16.60 -7.23 10.55
N ASN A 118 16.60 -7.51 11.85
CA ASN A 118 17.75 -7.31 12.73
C ASN A 118 18.46 -8.61 13.15
N GLU A 119 17.88 -9.77 12.84
CA GLU A 119 18.42 -11.08 13.20
C GLU A 119 19.59 -11.48 12.28
N THR A 120 20.75 -11.76 12.86
CA THR A 120 21.98 -12.10 12.14
C THR A 120 22.00 -13.56 11.71
N GLU A 121 21.38 -14.44 12.48
CA GLU A 121 21.40 -15.88 12.24
C GLU A 121 20.34 -16.29 11.20
N GLN A 122 20.78 -16.90 10.10
CA GLN A 122 19.89 -17.28 9.01
C GLN A 122 18.82 -18.28 9.45
N GLU A 123 19.18 -19.25 10.29
CA GLU A 123 18.24 -20.26 10.80
C GLU A 123 17.15 -19.64 11.66
N LYS A 124 17.50 -18.68 12.52
CA LYS A 124 16.53 -17.91 13.30
C LYS A 124 15.60 -17.08 12.41
N ARG A 125 16.14 -16.42 11.36
CA ARG A 125 15.29 -15.74 10.38
C ARG A 125 14.28 -16.68 9.73
N ALA A 126 14.72 -17.88 9.35
CA ALA A 126 13.86 -18.90 8.75
C ALA A 126 12.75 -19.36 9.70
N GLU A 127 13.07 -19.55 10.99
CA GLU A 127 12.09 -19.91 12.02
C GLU A 127 11.03 -18.81 12.20
N ILE A 128 11.46 -17.56 12.35
CA ILE A 128 10.57 -16.40 12.50
C ILE A 128 9.65 -16.29 11.30
N GLU A 129 10.19 -16.40 10.07
CA GLU A 129 9.37 -16.31 8.86
C GLU A 129 8.39 -17.49 8.74
N SER A 130 8.79 -18.70 9.13
CA SER A 130 7.88 -19.85 9.16
C SER A 130 6.68 -19.59 10.07
N LYS A 131 6.91 -19.04 11.27
CA LYS A 131 5.84 -18.64 12.20
C LYS A 131 4.97 -17.51 11.64
N ARG A 132 5.57 -16.55 10.93
CA ARG A 132 4.84 -15.48 10.23
C ARG A 132 3.95 -16.02 9.12
N ILE A 133 4.44 -16.96 8.31
CA ILE A 133 3.70 -17.60 7.22
C ILE A 133 2.45 -18.30 7.76
N GLU A 134 2.51 -18.95 8.92
CA GLU A 134 1.32 -19.57 9.54
C GLU A 134 0.23 -18.54 9.90
N LYS A 135 0.60 -17.32 10.29
CA LYS A 135 -0.37 -16.23 10.49
C LYS A 135 -0.89 -15.69 9.16
N ILE A 136 -0.01 -15.48 8.18
CA ILE A 136 -0.38 -15.02 6.83
C ILE A 136 -1.38 -15.97 6.17
N LYS A 137 -1.20 -17.29 6.31
CA LYS A 137 -2.16 -18.29 5.81
C LYS A 137 -3.58 -18.08 6.35
N LYS A 138 -3.73 -17.66 7.61
CA LYS A 138 -5.03 -17.35 8.21
C LYS A 138 -5.64 -16.10 7.58
N PHE A 139 -4.84 -15.04 7.39
CA PHE A 139 -5.29 -13.80 6.75
C PHE A 139 -5.69 -14.04 5.28
N ASN A 140 -5.00 -14.94 4.58
CA ASN A 140 -5.23 -15.22 3.16
C ASN A 140 -6.68 -15.61 2.84
N THR A 141 -7.41 -16.21 3.79
CA THR A 141 -8.85 -16.50 3.62
C THR A 141 -9.65 -15.22 3.37
N LYS A 142 -9.46 -14.20 4.20
CA LYS A 142 -10.12 -12.89 4.06
C LYS A 142 -9.58 -12.09 2.87
N TYR A 143 -8.28 -12.18 2.59
CA TYR A 143 -7.74 -11.60 1.36
C TYR A 143 -8.35 -12.22 0.10
N LYS A 144 -8.57 -13.54 0.08
CA LYS A 144 -9.24 -14.22 -1.04
C LYS A 144 -10.68 -13.75 -1.19
N GLU A 145 -11.42 -13.63 -0.09
CA GLU A 145 -12.78 -13.05 -0.11
C GLU A 145 -12.77 -11.63 -0.71
N LYS A 146 -11.85 -10.79 -0.25
CA LYS A 146 -11.65 -9.44 -0.78
C LYS A 146 -11.40 -9.45 -2.29
N TRP A 147 -10.46 -10.27 -2.77
CA TRP A 147 -10.14 -10.38 -4.20
C TRP A 147 -11.33 -10.89 -5.02
N ASN A 148 -12.06 -11.89 -4.53
CA ASN A 148 -13.27 -12.36 -5.20
C ASN A 148 -14.31 -11.23 -5.35
N LYS A 149 -14.48 -10.39 -4.33
CA LYS A 149 -15.33 -9.19 -4.43
C LYS A 149 -14.81 -8.19 -5.47
N PHE A 150 -13.51 -7.90 -5.51
CA PHE A 150 -12.92 -7.05 -6.57
C PHE A 150 -13.27 -7.57 -7.98
N HIS A 151 -13.13 -8.87 -8.21
CA HIS A 151 -13.47 -9.49 -9.49
C HIS A 151 -14.97 -9.42 -9.79
N SER A 152 -15.85 -9.70 -8.82
CA SER A 152 -17.30 -9.60 -9.00
C SER A 152 -17.75 -8.18 -9.31
N LEU A 153 -17.31 -7.21 -8.50
CA LEU A 153 -17.67 -5.80 -8.64
C LEU A 153 -17.18 -5.22 -9.97
N SER A 154 -16.00 -5.65 -10.45
CA SER A 154 -15.53 -5.23 -11.77
C SER A 154 -16.48 -5.64 -12.90
N LYS A 155 -17.07 -6.85 -12.81
CA LYS A 155 -18.06 -7.34 -13.78
C LYS A 155 -19.38 -6.59 -13.66
N GLU A 156 -19.83 -6.30 -12.43
CA GLU A 156 -21.02 -5.50 -12.19
C GLU A 156 -20.92 -4.06 -12.71
N LEU A 157 -19.71 -3.52 -12.81
CA LEU A 157 -19.44 -2.21 -13.41
C LEU A 157 -19.29 -2.28 -14.95
N GLY A 158 -19.54 -3.45 -15.55
CA GLY A 158 -19.54 -3.64 -17.01
C GLY A 158 -18.18 -3.98 -17.61
N TYR A 159 -17.18 -4.36 -16.80
CA TYR A 159 -15.87 -4.78 -17.29
C TYR A 159 -15.76 -6.30 -17.38
N ASN A 160 -14.99 -6.82 -18.35
CA ASN A 160 -14.82 -8.26 -18.53
C ASN A 160 -14.11 -8.90 -17.33
N ASN A 161 -13.17 -8.18 -16.75
CA ASN A 161 -12.40 -8.59 -15.57
C ASN A 161 -11.79 -7.39 -14.85
N TYR A 162 -11.26 -7.64 -13.66
CA TYR A 162 -10.65 -6.62 -12.81
C TYR A 162 -9.43 -5.95 -13.45
N ALA A 163 -8.62 -6.68 -14.23
CA ALA A 163 -7.47 -6.10 -14.92
C ALA A 163 -7.90 -5.05 -15.97
N GLN A 164 -9.00 -5.30 -16.69
CA GLN A 164 -9.54 -4.32 -17.64
C GLN A 164 -10.06 -3.07 -16.94
N LEU A 165 -10.72 -3.22 -15.79
CA LEU A 165 -11.10 -2.08 -14.95
C LEU A 165 -9.87 -1.27 -14.56
N CYS A 166 -8.84 -1.90 -13.98
CA CYS A 166 -7.60 -1.23 -13.57
C CYS A 166 -6.90 -0.55 -14.75
N SER A 167 -6.80 -1.21 -15.90
CA SER A 167 -6.22 -0.66 -17.13
C SER A 167 -6.97 0.61 -17.55
N LYS A 168 -8.31 0.60 -17.50
CA LYS A 168 -9.13 1.77 -17.81
C LYS A 168 -8.94 2.91 -16.80
N LEU A 169 -8.95 2.61 -15.50
CA LEU A 169 -8.82 3.62 -14.45
C LEU A 169 -7.43 4.26 -14.40
N MET A 170 -6.37 3.50 -14.70
CA MET A 170 -5.00 4.03 -14.73
C MET A 170 -4.62 4.61 -16.10
N ASN A 171 -5.45 4.41 -17.13
CA ASN A 171 -5.15 4.76 -18.51
C ASN A 171 -3.83 4.13 -18.99
N VAL A 172 -3.63 2.85 -18.66
CA VAL A 172 -2.43 2.07 -18.99
C VAL A 172 -2.82 0.81 -19.76
N ASP A 173 -2.19 0.61 -20.92
CA ASP A 173 -2.27 -0.65 -21.66
C ASP A 173 -1.34 -1.68 -21.03
N PHE A 174 -1.91 -2.65 -20.31
CA PHE A 174 -1.13 -3.67 -19.61
C PHE A 174 -0.43 -4.65 -20.53
N ASN A 175 -0.90 -4.86 -21.76
CA ASN A 175 -0.21 -5.74 -22.71
C ASN A 175 1.08 -5.06 -23.19
N LYS A 176 0.98 -3.79 -23.60
CA LYS A 176 2.17 -3.00 -23.97
C LYS A 176 3.12 -2.82 -22.79
N LEU A 177 2.60 -2.57 -21.59
CA LEU A 177 3.42 -2.47 -20.39
C LEU A 177 4.16 -3.80 -20.12
N SER A 178 3.47 -4.94 -20.25
CA SER A 178 4.07 -6.26 -20.08
C SER A 178 5.22 -6.51 -21.06
N GLU A 179 5.05 -6.16 -22.34
CA GLU A 179 6.12 -6.27 -23.36
C GLU A 179 7.34 -5.40 -22.99
N LEU A 180 7.12 -4.15 -22.58
CA LEU A 180 8.17 -3.25 -22.14
C LEU A 180 8.90 -3.79 -20.89
N MET A 181 8.15 -4.28 -19.90
CA MET A 181 8.70 -4.86 -18.68
C MET A 181 9.50 -6.13 -18.98
N GLN A 182 9.03 -6.99 -19.88
CA GLN A 182 9.77 -8.20 -20.27
C GLN A 182 11.10 -7.87 -20.95
N ASN A 183 11.11 -6.87 -21.83
CA ASN A 183 12.35 -6.41 -22.47
C ASN A 183 13.32 -5.81 -21.44
N PHE A 184 12.80 -5.02 -20.48
CA PHE A 184 13.60 -4.49 -19.39
C PHE A 184 14.22 -5.61 -18.54
N LEU A 185 13.42 -6.58 -18.11
CA LEU A 185 13.89 -7.74 -17.35
C LEU A 185 14.99 -8.49 -18.11
N ASN A 186 14.80 -8.78 -19.40
CA ASN A 186 15.81 -9.47 -20.20
C ASN A 186 17.14 -8.69 -20.26
N LYS A 187 17.08 -7.36 -20.41
CA LYS A 187 18.27 -6.50 -20.47
C LYS A 187 18.97 -6.34 -19.13
N THR A 188 18.24 -6.36 -18.02
CA THR A 188 18.80 -6.13 -16.68
C THR A 188 19.07 -7.40 -15.88
N ASN A 189 18.67 -8.58 -16.36
CA ASN A 189 18.74 -9.84 -15.61
C ASN A 189 20.16 -10.16 -15.12
N GLU A 190 21.14 -10.20 -16.03
CA GLU A 190 22.52 -10.56 -15.68
C GLU A 190 23.19 -9.46 -14.85
N LEU A 191 22.90 -8.19 -15.15
CA LEU A 191 23.37 -7.07 -14.32
C LEU A 191 22.84 -7.19 -12.88
N TYR A 192 21.55 -7.46 -12.72
CA TYR A 192 20.92 -7.64 -11.42
C TYR A 192 21.54 -8.82 -10.67
N LYS A 193 21.65 -10.00 -11.30
CA LYS A 193 22.22 -11.18 -10.65
C LYS A 193 23.64 -10.93 -10.15
N ASN A 194 24.50 -10.37 -10.98
CA ASN A 194 25.90 -10.10 -10.62
C ASN A 194 26.01 -9.05 -9.52
N ALA A 195 25.25 -7.95 -9.62
CA ALA A 195 25.28 -6.89 -8.62
C ALA A 195 24.70 -7.35 -7.28
N MET A 196 23.58 -8.08 -7.31
CA MET A 196 22.91 -8.58 -6.12
C MET A 196 23.74 -9.65 -5.42
N ASP A 197 24.28 -10.62 -6.16
CA ASP A 197 25.13 -11.68 -5.61
C ASP A 197 26.36 -11.10 -4.90
N LYS A 198 27.07 -10.17 -5.57
CA LYS A 198 28.19 -9.45 -4.97
C LYS A 198 27.80 -8.74 -3.67
N GLN A 199 26.68 -8.02 -3.67
CA GLN A 199 26.22 -7.28 -2.48
C GLN A 199 25.77 -8.20 -1.34
N LEU A 200 25.15 -9.33 -1.65
CA LEU A 200 24.74 -10.31 -0.64
C LEU A 200 25.96 -10.97 0.00
N ILE A 201 26.97 -11.35 -0.78
CA ILE A 201 28.22 -11.91 -0.26
C ILE A 201 28.92 -10.89 0.64
N GLU A 202 29.06 -9.65 0.16
CA GLU A 202 29.76 -8.59 0.89
C GLU A 202 29.08 -8.21 2.20
N LYS A 203 27.74 -8.12 2.22
CA LYS A 203 27.00 -7.60 3.38
C LYS A 203 26.53 -8.65 4.36
N ILE A 204 26.17 -9.83 3.87
CA ILE A 204 25.52 -10.86 4.70
C ILE A 204 26.14 -12.26 4.52
N GLY A 205 27.19 -12.39 3.70
CA GLY A 205 27.94 -13.63 3.53
C GLY A 205 27.22 -14.75 2.77
N LEU A 206 26.16 -14.43 2.03
CA LEU A 206 25.36 -15.41 1.28
C LEU A 206 25.45 -15.16 -0.23
N THR A 207 25.46 -16.22 -1.03
CA THR A 207 25.23 -16.09 -2.48
C THR A 207 23.75 -15.86 -2.76
N LEU A 208 23.45 -15.37 -3.97
CA LEU A 208 22.08 -15.19 -4.46
C LEU A 208 21.30 -16.52 -4.47
N GLU A 209 21.97 -17.65 -4.73
CA GLU A 209 21.33 -18.98 -4.73
C GLU A 209 20.98 -19.47 -3.31
N GLN A 210 21.82 -19.15 -2.33
CA GLN A 210 21.60 -19.50 -0.92
C GLN A 210 20.52 -18.62 -0.27
N THR A 211 20.42 -17.37 -0.72
CA THR A 211 19.52 -16.35 -0.18
C THR A 211 18.05 -16.75 -0.32
N LYS A 212 17.30 -16.65 0.77
CA LYS A 212 15.85 -16.83 0.81
C LYS A 212 15.13 -15.50 0.98
N TYR A 213 13.81 -15.50 0.81
CA TYR A 213 12.98 -14.30 0.93
C TYR A 213 13.19 -13.54 2.25
N TYR A 214 13.34 -14.25 3.37
CA TYR A 214 13.53 -13.64 4.68
C TYR A 214 14.91 -12.96 4.85
N ASP A 215 15.92 -13.37 4.09
CA ASP A 215 17.26 -12.78 4.14
C ASP A 215 17.27 -11.38 3.53
N ILE A 216 16.36 -11.12 2.58
CA ILE A 216 16.20 -9.80 1.95
C ILE A 216 15.82 -8.74 2.98
N TRP A 217 15.09 -9.10 4.03
CA TRP A 217 14.76 -8.16 5.11
C TRP A 217 15.99 -7.72 5.89
N TYR A 218 16.85 -8.66 6.25
CA TYR A 218 18.10 -8.37 6.94
C TYR A 218 19.07 -7.58 6.04
N PHE A 219 19.26 -8.03 4.80
CA PHE A 219 20.07 -7.34 3.79
C PHE A 219 19.62 -5.89 3.56
N SER A 220 18.31 -5.67 3.41
CA SER A 220 17.75 -4.36 3.08
C SER A 220 17.61 -3.43 4.29
N ARG A 221 17.83 -3.91 5.53
CA ARG A 221 17.83 -3.07 6.75
C ARG A 221 18.85 -1.95 6.61
N GLY A 222 20.02 -2.24 6.00
CA GLY A 222 21.08 -1.25 5.81
C GLY A 222 21.64 -0.74 7.13
N LYS A 223 21.92 -1.65 8.07
CA LYS A 223 22.36 -1.32 9.44
C LYS A 223 23.53 -0.34 9.49
N ASP A 224 24.43 -0.43 8.52
CA ASP A 224 25.63 0.39 8.43
C ASP A 224 25.33 1.88 8.29
N TYR A 225 24.10 2.28 7.94
CA TYR A 225 23.72 3.67 7.79
C TYR A 225 23.02 4.26 9.02
N ASP A 226 22.75 3.48 10.08
CA ASP A 226 22.00 3.95 11.26
C ASP A 226 22.63 5.22 11.88
N TYR A 227 23.97 5.30 11.89
CA TYR A 227 24.69 6.44 12.46
C TYR A 227 24.45 7.76 11.72
N LEU A 228 23.99 7.72 10.46
CA LEU A 228 23.64 8.91 9.67
C LEU A 228 22.26 9.46 10.02
N PHE A 229 21.44 8.70 10.76
CA PHE A 229 20.05 9.05 11.07
C PHE A 229 19.78 9.03 12.60
N PRO A 230 20.47 9.87 13.39
CA PRO A 230 20.23 9.94 14.82
C PRO A 230 18.80 10.41 15.11
N LYS A 231 18.14 9.73 16.06
CA LYS A 231 16.72 9.92 16.36
C LYS A 231 16.38 11.37 16.68
N GLU A 232 17.28 12.05 17.38
CA GLU A 232 17.17 13.43 17.83
C GLU A 232 17.13 14.42 16.65
N GLU A 233 17.77 14.09 15.53
CA GLU A 233 17.88 14.96 14.36
C GLU A 233 16.89 14.62 13.24
N LEU A 234 16.09 13.56 13.38
CA LEU A 234 15.17 13.12 12.33
C LEU A 234 14.19 14.22 11.92
N ILE A 235 13.53 14.85 12.90
CA ILE A 235 12.55 15.93 12.65
C ILE A 235 13.23 17.16 12.04
N ASN A 236 14.43 17.50 12.53
CA ASN A 236 15.20 18.64 12.03
C ASN A 236 15.65 18.42 10.58
N SER A 237 16.20 17.23 10.29
CA SER A 237 16.66 16.85 8.95
C SER A 237 15.51 16.79 7.95
N PHE A 238 14.35 16.27 8.38
CA PHE A 238 13.13 16.30 7.60
C PHE A 238 12.69 17.74 7.28
N GLY A 239 12.57 18.60 8.30
CA GLY A 239 12.17 20.00 8.12
C GLY A 239 13.11 20.77 7.19
N LYS A 240 14.43 20.62 7.36
CA LYS A 240 15.44 21.21 6.47
C LYS A 240 15.30 20.70 5.03
N THR A 241 15.03 19.41 4.84
CA THR A 241 14.85 18.81 3.52
C THR A 241 13.60 19.37 2.85
N CYS A 242 12.46 19.40 3.55
CA CYS A 242 11.23 20.01 3.07
C CYS A 242 11.44 21.47 2.68
N TYR A 243 12.07 22.27 3.54
CA TYR A 243 12.34 23.66 3.27
C TYR A 243 13.18 23.86 2.00
N LYS A 244 14.24 23.04 1.82
CA LYS A 244 15.07 23.05 0.60
C LYS A 244 14.32 22.61 -0.66
N LEU A 245 13.29 21.79 -0.52
CA LEU A 245 12.37 21.41 -1.59
C LEU A 245 11.27 22.46 -1.82
N GLY A 246 11.29 23.59 -1.12
CA GLY A 246 10.30 24.66 -1.22
C GLY A 246 9.03 24.44 -0.39
N ILE A 247 9.05 23.51 0.55
CA ILE A 247 7.94 23.19 1.46
C ILE A 247 8.27 23.74 2.84
N ASP A 248 7.70 24.89 3.18
CA ASP A 248 7.77 25.45 4.53
C ASP A 248 6.68 24.82 5.41
N LEU A 249 7.10 23.94 6.32
CA LEU A 249 6.22 23.24 7.27
C LEU A 249 5.61 24.16 8.34
N GLU A 250 6.31 25.23 8.73
CA GLU A 250 5.82 26.16 9.77
C GLU A 250 4.72 27.06 9.23
N SER A 251 4.76 27.37 7.93
CA SER A 251 3.72 28.12 7.23
C SER A 251 2.44 27.33 6.94
N GLN A 252 2.44 26.00 7.13
CA GLN A 252 1.27 25.16 6.88
C GLN A 252 0.21 25.37 7.96
N LYS A 253 -1.04 25.63 7.54
CA LYS A 253 -2.17 25.65 8.48
C LYS A 253 -2.41 24.24 9.00
N LYS A 254 -2.45 24.08 10.32
CA LYS A 254 -2.95 22.85 10.96
C LYS A 254 -4.46 22.77 10.71
N TYR A 255 -4.89 21.76 9.96
CA TYR A 255 -6.30 21.41 9.78
C TYR A 255 -6.81 20.62 10.99
#